data_AF-A0A938Y8H5-F1
#
_entry.id   AF-A0A938Y8H5-F1
#
_cell.length_a   1.000
_cell.length_b   1.000
_cell.length_c   1.000
_cell.angle_alpha   90.00
_cell.angle_beta   90.00
_cell.angle_gamma   90.00
#
_symmetry.space_group_name_H-M   'P 1'
#
loop_
_entity.id
_entity.type
_entity.pdbx_description
1 polymer ?
#
loop_
_entity_poly.entity_id
_entity_poly.type
_entity_poly.pdbx_seq_one_letter_code
_entity_poly.pdbx_strand_id
1 'polypeptide(L)' 'MSNATPDDDRIDSRAELLPEEERAGSADPEAQAEAILEESDERIEDPEGTRAESTQTPGP' A
#
# COMPACT_ATOMS: atom_id res chain seq x y z
N MET A 1 14.46 -14.03 -17.84
CA MET A 1 14.32 -13.86 -16.38
C MET A 1 14.24 -12.38 -16.16
N SER A 2 13.08 -11.88 -15.78
CA SER A 2 12.81 -10.45 -15.61
C SER A 2 13.79 -9.86 -14.61
N ASN A 3 14.34 -8.69 -14.92
CA ASN A 3 15.28 -7.96 -14.08
C ASN A 3 14.52 -6.93 -13.22
N ALA A 4 13.36 -7.32 -12.70
CA ALA A 4 12.51 -6.52 -11.84
C ALA A 4 12.98 -6.66 -10.39
N THR A 5 12.99 -5.56 -9.65
CA THR A 5 13.31 -5.59 -8.22
C THR A 5 12.14 -6.17 -7.43
N PRO A 6 12.35 -6.66 -6.18
CA PRO A 6 11.27 -7.14 -5.34
C PRO A 6 10.15 -6.11 -5.13
N ASP A 7 10.48 -4.82 -5.17
CA ASP A 7 9.49 -3.74 -5.05
C ASP A 7 8.69 -3.56 -6.34
N ASP A 8 9.33 -3.67 -7.51
CA ASP A 8 8.63 -3.66 -8.80
C ASP A 8 7.60 -4.79 -8.88
N ASP A 9 7.97 -6.01 -8.45
CA ASP A 9 7.04 -7.16 -8.43
C ASP A 9 5.84 -6.94 -7.47
N ARG A 10 6.07 -6.25 -6.34
CA ARG A 10 5.01 -5.90 -5.37
C ARG A 10 4.09 -4.82 -5.94
N ILE A 11 4.65 -3.81 -6.60
CA ILE A 11 3.90 -2.73 -7.25
C ILE A 11 3.03 -3.31 -8.36
N ASP A 12 3.60 -4.11 -9.26
CA ASP A 12 2.88 -4.75 -10.36
C ASP A 12 1.68 -5.57 -9.85
N SER A 13 1.89 -6.41 -8.83
CA SER A 13 0.80 -7.22 -8.24
C SER A 13 -0.29 -6.38 -7.58
N ARG A 14 0.05 -5.22 -7.00
CA ARG A 14 -0.91 -4.36 -6.28
C ARG A 14 -1.63 -3.39 -7.22
N ALA A 15 -1.01 -3.03 -8.34
CA ALA A 15 -1.56 -2.15 -9.37
C ALA A 15 -2.68 -2.81 -10.18
N GLU A 16 -2.88 -4.12 -10.05
CA GLU A 16 -4.04 -4.82 -10.60
C GLU A 16 -5.34 -4.25 -10.02
N LEU A 17 -6.10 -3.53 -10.85
CA LEU A 17 -7.36 -2.92 -10.45
C LEU A 17 -8.49 -3.95 -10.36
N LEU A 18 -9.33 -3.80 -9.34
CA LEU A 18 -10.62 -4.48 -9.28
C LEU A 18 -11.64 -3.81 -10.24
N PRO A 19 -12.69 -4.52 -10.68
CA PRO A 19 -13.73 -3.94 -11.54
C PRO A 19 -14.41 -2.70 -10.94
N GLU A 20 -14.48 -2.61 -9.61
CA GLU A 20 -14.94 -1.44 -8.88
C GLU A 20 -14.03 -0.23 -9.07
N GLU A 21 -12.72 -0.43 -9.04
CA GLU A 21 -11.70 0.61 -9.12
C GLU A 21 -11.51 1.10 -10.56
N GLU A 22 -11.60 0.20 -11.54
CA GLU A 22 -11.66 0.56 -12.96
C GLU A 22 -12.85 1.48 -13.24
N ARG A 23 -14.03 1.17 -12.68
CA ARG A 23 -15.22 2.02 -12.81
C ARG A 23 -15.10 3.35 -12.09
N ALA A 24 -14.36 3.40 -10.99
CA ALA A 24 -14.05 4.65 -10.28
C ALA A 24 -13.05 5.51 -11.05
N GLY A 25 -12.25 4.91 -11.93
CA GLY A 25 -11.30 5.59 -12.81
C GLY A 25 -9.99 5.95 -12.10
N SER A 26 -9.27 4.95 -11.59
CA SER A 26 -7.92 5.18 -11.04
C SER A 26 -7.00 5.72 -12.14
N ALA A 27 -6.40 6.90 -11.90
CA ALA A 27 -5.63 7.63 -12.91
C ALA A 27 -4.25 7.03 -13.16
N ASP A 28 -3.64 6.45 -12.12
CA ASP A 28 -2.34 5.79 -12.16
C ASP A 28 -2.29 4.69 -11.09
N PRO A 29 -2.62 3.45 -11.46
CA PRO A 29 -2.64 2.31 -10.53
C PRO A 29 -1.26 1.96 -9.97
N GLU A 30 -0.18 2.16 -10.75
CA GLU A 30 1.19 1.90 -10.32
C GLU A 30 1.63 2.92 -9.27
N ALA A 31 1.42 4.21 -9.52
CA ALA A 31 1.73 5.25 -8.53
C ALA A 31 0.88 5.13 -7.26
N GLN A 32 -0.37 4.70 -7.41
CA GLN A 32 -1.22 4.41 -6.26
C GLN A 32 -0.70 3.21 -5.46
N ALA A 33 -0.25 2.14 -6.13
CA ALA A 33 0.31 0.96 -5.49
C ALA A 33 1.60 1.28 -4.73
N GLU A 34 2.51 2.06 -5.34
CA GLU A 34 3.76 2.52 -4.73
C GLU A 34 3.49 3.26 -3.42
N ALA A 35 2.62 4.28 -3.45
CA ALA A 35 2.30 5.08 -2.26
C ALA A 35 1.68 4.25 -1.12
N ILE A 36 0.81 3.29 -1.45
CA ILE A 36 0.19 2.40 -0.45
C ILE A 36 1.21 1.45 0.16
N LEU A 37 2.15 0.94 -0.63
CA LEU A 37 3.20 0.04 -0.15
C LEU A 37 4.19 0.80 0.73
N GLU A 38 4.58 2.02 0.36
CA GLU A 38 5.42 2.88 1.21
C GLU A 38 4.76 3.17 2.57
N GLU A 39 3.49 3.59 2.58
CA GLU A 39 2.72 3.80 3.82
C GLU A 39 2.60 2.51 4.65
N SER A 40 2.45 1.36 3.99
CA SER A 40 2.33 0.08 4.67
C SER A 40 3.65 -0.36 5.30
N ASP A 41 4.77 -0.15 4.59
CA ASP A 41 6.10 -0.47 5.08
C ASP A 41 6.44 0.44 6.27
N GLU A 42 6.11 1.74 6.23
CA GLU A 42 6.26 2.67 7.38
C GLU A 42 5.51 2.17 8.62
N ARG A 43 4.26 1.73 8.48
CA ARG A 43 3.46 1.20 9.61
C ARG A 43 3.95 -0.15 10.14
N ILE A 44 4.61 -0.94 9.30
CA ILE A 44 5.25 -2.20 9.72
C ILE A 44 6.53 -1.89 10.52
N GLU A 45 7.28 -0.86 10.13
CA GLU A 45 8.49 -0.42 10.82
C GLU A 45 8.19 0.31 12.14
N ASP A 46 7.12 1.11 12.20
CA ASP A 46 6.62 1.79 13.41
C ASP A 46 5.15 1.43 13.75
N PRO A 47 4.92 0.23 14.32
CA PRO A 47 3.59 -0.18 14.74
C PRO A 47 3.09 0.58 15.98
N GLU A 48 3.98 1.16 16.80
CA GLU A 48 3.59 1.92 17.99
C GLU A 48 3.02 3.28 17.63
N GLY A 49 3.58 3.96 16.64
CA GLY A 49 3.05 5.21 16.07
C GLY A 49 1.60 5.04 15.59
N THR A 50 1.34 4.04 14.75
CA THR A 50 -0.01 3.72 14.25
C THR A 50 -1.00 3.44 15.39
N ARG A 51 -0.55 2.78 16.45
CA ARG A 51 -1.37 2.47 17.62
C ARG A 51 -1.73 3.72 18.42
N ALA A 52 -0.78 4.63 18.61
CA ALA A 52 -0.99 5.87 19.35
C ALA A 52 -2.00 6.81 18.68
N GLU A 53 -2.05 6.81 17.34
CA GLU A 53 -3.00 7.61 16.55
C GLU A 53 -4.41 6.99 16.49
N SER A 54 -4.53 5.69 16.77
CA SER A 54 -5.78 4.95 16.67
C SER A 54 -6.70 5.20 17.87
N THR A 55 -7.91 5.71 17.63
CA THR A 55 -8.95 5.88 18.67
C THR A 55 -9.64 4.56 19.07
N GLN A 56 -9.46 3.49 18.28
CA GLN A 56 -10.13 2.21 18.49
C GLN A 56 -9.42 1.27 19.47
N THR A 57 -8.14 1.47 19.74
CA THR A 57 -7.39 0.65 20.71
C THR A 57 -6.77 1.58 21.74
N PRO A 58 -7.40 1.78 22.90
CA PRO A 58 -6.75 2.48 24.00
C PRO A 58 -5.45 1.74 24.35
N GLY A 59 -4.35 2.49 24.52
CA GLY A 59 -3.11 1.94 25.07
C GLY A 59 -3.34 1.29 26.44
N PRO A 60 -2.38 0.48 26.94
CA PRO A 60 -2.49 -0.14 28.25
C PRO A 60 -2.72 0.89 29.38
#